data_AF-F3CES0-F1
#
_entry.id   AF-F3CES0-F1
#
_cell.length_a   1.000
_cell.length_b   1.000
_cell.length_c   1.000
_cell.angle_alpha   90.00
_cell.angle_beta   90.00
_cell.angle_gamma   90.00
#
_symmetry.space_group_name_H-M   'P 1'
#
loop_
_entity.id
_entity.type
_entity.pdbx_description
1 polymer ?
#
loop_
_entity_poly.entity_id
_entity_poly.type
_entity_poly.pdbx_seq_one_letter_code
_entity_poly.pdbx_strand_id
1 'polypeptide(L)'
;MGGLFDSFFIGGFECASHRRRDGVRLDLLGSTGHDRWAPEDFAAMAEHGIRTVRDGMRWHLIETSPNCYDWSSFLPMLRAARRQGTQVIWDLCHYGYPAVAQVVKDEGETAPFYS
;
A
#
# COMPACT_ATOMS: atom_id res chain seq x y z
N MET A 1 -24.84 -16.29 -6.43
CA MET A 1 -23.99 -16.72 -5.30
C MET A 1 -22.63 -16.09 -5.52
N GLY A 2 -22.25 -15.08 -4.73
CA GLY A 2 -20.91 -14.48 -4.82
C GLY A 2 -19.94 -15.28 -3.97
N GLY A 3 -18.77 -15.63 -4.53
CA GLY A 3 -17.67 -16.19 -3.75
C GLY A 3 -17.07 -15.14 -2.79
N LEU A 4 -16.12 -15.56 -1.94
CA LEU A 4 -15.41 -14.64 -1.04
C LEU A 4 -14.66 -13.52 -1.82
N PHE A 5 -14.20 -13.85 -3.03
CA PHE A 5 -13.45 -12.97 -3.92
C PHE A 5 -14.23 -12.73 -5.22
N ASP A 6 -14.10 -11.51 -5.75
CA ASP A 6 -14.79 -11.06 -6.96
C ASP A 6 -14.14 -11.56 -8.26
N SER A 7 -12.94 -12.14 -8.18
CA SER A 7 -12.29 -12.87 -9.28
C SER A 7 -11.49 -14.08 -8.80
N PHE A 8 -11.26 -15.04 -9.70
CA PHE A 8 -10.43 -16.22 -9.41
C PHE A 8 -8.95 -15.85 -9.23
N PHE A 9 -8.41 -15.04 -10.14
CA PHE A 9 -7.08 -14.47 -10.01
C PHE A 9 -7.12 -13.24 -9.11
N ILE A 10 -6.13 -13.13 -8.23
CA ILE A 10 -5.89 -11.95 -7.38
C ILE A 10 -4.69 -11.21 -7.96
N GLY A 11 -4.90 -9.97 -8.37
CA GLY A 11 -3.83 -9.08 -8.81
C GLY A 11 -3.13 -8.40 -7.64
N GLY A 12 -2.07 -7.65 -7.91
CA GLY A 12 -1.45 -6.84 -6.87
C GLY A 12 -0.52 -5.77 -7.41
N PHE A 13 -0.38 -4.71 -6.63
CA PHE A 13 0.63 -3.67 -6.83
C PHE A 13 1.64 -3.76 -5.68
N GLU A 14 2.91 -3.65 -6.03
CA GLU A 14 3.97 -3.66 -5.03
C GLU A 14 3.93 -2.36 -4.22
N CYS A 15 3.86 -2.49 -2.90
CA CYS A 15 3.50 -1.39 -2.00
C CYS A 15 4.43 -1.25 -0.79
N ALA A 16 5.57 -1.94 -0.77
CA ALA A 16 6.50 -1.83 0.34
C ALA A 16 6.95 -0.37 0.51
N SER A 17 6.95 0.08 1.76
CA SER A 17 7.33 1.44 2.10
C SER A 17 8.46 1.53 3.13
N HIS A 18 9.35 0.52 3.22
CA HIS A 18 10.34 0.41 4.30
C HIS A 18 11.52 1.38 4.19
N ARG A 19 12.14 1.68 5.34
CA ARG A 19 13.49 2.28 5.39
C ARG A 19 14.53 1.16 5.31
N ARG A 20 15.48 1.32 4.39
CA ARG A 20 16.68 0.48 4.33
C ARG A 20 17.69 0.90 5.41
N ARG A 21 18.73 0.09 5.59
CA ARG A 21 19.82 0.36 6.55
C ARG A 21 20.61 1.63 6.26
N ASP A 22 20.61 2.10 5.02
CA ASP A 22 21.21 3.37 4.61
C ASP A 22 20.33 4.60 4.95
N GLY A 23 19.20 4.39 5.62
CA GLY A 23 18.26 5.44 6.01
C GLY A 23 17.28 5.86 4.90
N VAL A 24 17.48 5.38 3.68
CA VAL A 24 16.63 5.71 2.53
C VAL A 24 15.31 4.95 2.64
N ARG A 25 14.20 5.67 2.45
CA ARG A 25 12.89 5.05 2.32
C ARG A 25 12.68 4.58 0.88
N LEU A 26 12.33 3.31 0.72
CA LEU A 26 11.65 2.85 -0.49
C LEU A 26 10.17 3.16 -0.32
N ASP A 27 9.57 3.84 -1.29
CA ASP A 27 8.11 4.02 -1.42
C ASP A 27 7.73 3.49 -2.79
N LEU A 28 7.31 2.21 -2.85
CA LEU A 28 7.12 1.55 -4.14
C LEU A 28 5.88 2.04 -4.88
N LEU A 29 4.85 2.49 -4.16
CA LEU A 29 3.68 3.14 -4.74
C LEU A 29 4.04 4.45 -5.43
N GLY A 30 4.86 5.28 -4.79
CA GLY A 30 5.37 6.51 -5.39
C GLY A 30 6.37 6.24 -6.52
N SER A 31 7.29 5.28 -6.35
CA SER A 31 8.36 5.03 -7.33
C SER A 31 7.89 4.40 -8.64
N THR A 32 6.83 3.58 -8.59
CA THR A 32 6.18 3.00 -9.77
C THR A 32 5.15 3.94 -10.39
N GLY A 33 4.77 5.00 -9.67
CA GLY A 33 3.71 5.93 -10.06
C GLY A 33 2.30 5.39 -9.86
N HIS A 34 2.13 4.23 -9.20
CA HIS A 34 0.81 3.66 -8.92
C HIS A 34 -0.08 4.64 -8.13
N ASP A 35 0.50 5.45 -7.24
CA ASP A 35 -0.25 6.46 -6.50
C ASP A 35 -0.91 7.53 -7.39
N ARG A 36 -0.29 7.82 -8.54
CA ARG A 36 -0.78 8.76 -9.55
C ARG A 36 -1.71 8.10 -10.56
N TRP A 37 -1.38 6.87 -10.98
CA TRP A 37 -2.04 6.16 -12.08
C TRP A 37 -3.01 5.07 -11.63
N ALA A 38 -3.35 5.02 -10.32
CA ALA A 38 -4.31 4.07 -9.78
C ALA A 38 -5.62 3.93 -10.58
N PRO A 39 -6.26 5.02 -11.11
CA PRO A 39 -7.45 4.88 -11.94
C PRO A 39 -7.24 4.02 -13.19
N GLU A 40 -6.14 4.22 -13.89
CA GLU A 40 -5.74 3.50 -15.10
C GLU A 40 -5.29 2.09 -14.77
N ASP A 41 -4.51 1.91 -13.70
CA ASP A 41 -4.01 0.62 -13.26
C ASP A 41 -5.15 -0.32 -12.83
N PHE A 42 -6.14 0.18 -12.07
CA PHE A 42 -7.33 -0.60 -11.73
C PHE A 42 -8.23 -0.85 -12.94
N ALA A 43 -8.28 0.07 -13.91
CA ALA A 43 -9.01 -0.15 -15.16
C ALA A 43 -8.38 -1.30 -15.97
N ALA A 44 -7.06 -1.32 -16.11
CA ALA A 44 -6.33 -2.37 -16.81
C ALA A 44 -6.54 -3.75 -16.16
N MET A 45 -6.49 -3.84 -14.82
CA MET A 45 -6.84 -5.07 -14.10
C MET A 45 -8.27 -5.52 -14.43
N ALA A 46 -9.21 -4.57 -14.44
CA ALA A 46 -10.60 -4.84 -14.74
C ALA A 46 -10.82 -5.34 -16.18
N GLU A 47 -10.08 -4.82 -17.17
CA GLU A 47 -10.10 -5.31 -18.57
C GLU A 47 -9.66 -6.76 -18.70
N HIS A 48 -8.76 -7.21 -17.81
CA HIS A 48 -8.29 -8.61 -17.76
C HIS A 48 -9.14 -9.51 -16.84
N GLY A 49 -10.28 -9.02 -16.34
CA GLY A 49 -11.17 -9.80 -15.46
C GLY A 49 -10.64 -9.98 -14.03
N ILE A 50 -9.60 -9.23 -13.65
CA ILE A 50 -9.08 -9.20 -12.28
C ILE A 50 -9.89 -8.16 -11.50
N ARG A 51 -10.65 -8.62 -10.51
CA ARG A 51 -11.54 -7.79 -9.68
C ARG A 51 -11.13 -7.79 -8.21
N THR A 52 -10.38 -8.79 -7.75
CA THR A 52 -9.76 -8.81 -6.44
C THR A 52 -8.27 -8.45 -6.56
N VAL A 53 -7.81 -7.46 -5.79
CA VAL A 53 -6.43 -6.96 -5.82
C VAL A 53 -5.89 -6.77 -4.42
N ARG A 54 -4.60 -7.05 -4.21
CA ARG A 54 -3.86 -6.63 -3.01
C ARG A 54 -3.06 -5.37 -3.31
N ASP A 55 -3.25 -4.35 -2.50
CA ASP A 55 -2.59 -3.05 -2.63
C ASP A 55 -2.35 -2.45 -1.24
N GLY A 56 -1.53 -1.42 -1.13
CA GLY A 56 -1.07 -0.90 0.15
C GLY A 56 -1.30 0.58 0.36
N MET A 57 -1.04 1.00 1.59
CA MET A 57 -1.15 2.38 2.03
C MET A 57 0.24 2.91 2.40
N ARG A 58 0.51 4.17 2.06
CA ARG A 58 1.74 4.86 2.47
C ARG A 58 1.58 5.43 3.87
N TRP A 59 1.54 4.57 4.88
CA TRP A 59 1.24 5.01 6.26
C TRP A 59 2.17 6.13 6.76
N HIS A 60 3.43 6.12 6.33
CA HIS A 60 4.40 7.18 6.64
C HIS A 60 4.03 8.58 6.12
N LEU A 61 3.10 8.69 5.17
CA LEU A 61 2.49 9.95 4.71
C LEU A 61 1.14 10.22 5.38
N ILE A 62 0.48 9.18 5.87
CA ILE A 62 -0.84 9.28 6.51
C ILE A 62 -0.71 9.79 7.93
N GLU A 63 0.23 9.22 8.70
CA GLU A 63 0.46 9.61 10.09
C GLU A 63 1.91 10.07 10.26
N THR A 64 2.14 11.35 9.98
CA THR A 64 3.47 11.97 10.14
C THR A 64 3.75 12.37 11.59
N SER A 65 2.71 12.52 12.41
CA SER A 65 2.78 12.76 13.85
C SER A 65 1.69 11.96 14.58
N PRO A 66 1.90 11.58 15.85
CA PRO A 66 0.98 10.68 16.55
C PRO A 66 -0.46 11.21 16.54
N ASN A 67 -1.40 10.37 16.13
CA ASN A 67 -2.84 10.68 16.09
C ASN A 67 -3.24 11.83 15.16
N CYS A 68 -2.35 12.29 14.27
CA CYS A 68 -2.67 13.26 13.24
C CYS A 68 -2.67 12.56 11.88
N TYR A 69 -3.85 12.46 11.27
CA TYR A 69 -4.03 11.68 10.05
C TYR A 69 -4.36 12.56 8.85
N ASP A 70 -3.49 12.54 7.83
CA ASP A 70 -3.77 13.07 6.50
C ASP A 70 -3.97 11.93 5.49
N TRP A 71 -5.24 11.71 5.11
CA TRP A 71 -5.61 10.67 4.15
C TRP A 71 -5.46 11.10 2.68
N SER A 72 -4.92 12.30 2.40
CA SER A 72 -4.78 12.85 1.05
C SER A 72 -4.01 11.93 0.10
N SER A 73 -3.02 11.19 0.60
CA SER A 73 -2.22 10.24 -0.16
C SER A 73 -2.94 8.94 -0.53
N PHE A 74 -4.03 8.61 0.16
CA PHE A 74 -4.76 7.34 0.00
C PHE A 74 -6.14 7.49 -0.63
N LEU A 75 -6.89 8.55 -0.28
CA LEU A 75 -8.26 8.73 -0.76
C LEU A 75 -8.41 8.69 -2.28
N PRO A 76 -7.48 9.21 -3.11
CA PRO A 76 -7.53 9.04 -4.56
C PRO A 76 -7.51 7.58 -5.01
N MET A 77 -6.64 6.75 -4.43
CA MET A 77 -6.52 5.31 -4.74
C MET A 77 -7.78 4.55 -4.32
N LEU A 78 -8.29 4.80 -3.10
CA LEU A 78 -9.55 4.21 -2.63
C LEU A 78 -10.72 4.53 -3.57
N ARG A 79 -10.82 5.79 -4.01
CA ARG A 79 -11.86 6.22 -4.94
C ARG A 79 -11.68 5.58 -6.32
N ALA A 80 -10.44 5.40 -6.78
CA ALA A 80 -10.14 4.72 -8.04
C ALA A 80 -10.60 3.26 -8.02
N ALA A 81 -10.20 2.49 -7.01
CA ALA A 81 -10.64 1.11 -6.83
C ALA A 81 -12.17 0.99 -6.79
N ARG A 82 -12.84 1.87 -6.04
CA ARG A 82 -14.32 1.89 -5.97
C ARG A 82 -14.96 2.19 -7.32
N ARG A 83 -14.43 3.14 -8.10
CA ARG A 83 -14.97 3.47 -9.44
C ARG A 83 -14.86 2.29 -10.40
N GLN A 84 -13.81 1.48 -10.30
CA GLN A 84 -13.60 0.30 -11.15
C GLN A 84 -14.26 -0.98 -10.61
N GLY A 85 -14.91 -0.91 -9.45
CA GLY A 85 -15.51 -2.09 -8.81
C GLY A 85 -14.47 -3.12 -8.38
N THR A 86 -13.26 -2.68 -8.01
CA THR A 86 -12.19 -3.54 -7.52
C THR A 86 -12.37 -3.79 -6.03
N GLN A 87 -12.45 -5.06 -5.63
CA GLN A 87 -12.31 -5.49 -4.25
C GLN A 87 -10.82 -5.46 -3.87
N VAL A 88 -10.45 -4.54 -2.97
CA VAL A 88 -9.05 -4.41 -2.57
C VAL A 88 -8.84 -4.92 -1.15
N ILE A 89 -7.81 -5.75 -0.99
CA ILE A 89 -7.25 -6.16 0.30
C ILE A 89 -6.13 -5.17 0.61
N TRP A 90 -6.35 -4.30 1.59
CA TRP A 90 -5.44 -3.19 1.90
C TRP A 90 -4.39 -3.56 2.94
N ASP A 91 -3.13 -3.38 2.57
CA ASP A 91 -2.01 -3.44 3.49
C ASP A 91 -1.82 -2.08 4.18
N LEU A 92 -2.15 -2.03 5.47
CA LEU A 92 -2.00 -0.80 6.26
C LEU A 92 -0.53 -0.41 6.44
N CYS A 93 0.35 -1.39 6.68
CA CYS A 93 1.77 -1.19 6.94
C CYS A 93 2.62 -2.29 6.29
N HIS A 94 2.85 -2.20 4.98
CA HIS A 94 3.75 -3.14 4.29
C HIS A 94 5.22 -2.72 4.48
N TYR A 95 5.82 -3.16 5.58
CA TYR A 95 7.18 -2.82 6.04
C TYR A 95 7.46 -1.33 6.31
N GLY A 96 6.49 -0.44 6.10
CA GLY A 96 6.55 0.97 6.46
C GLY A 96 5.60 1.31 7.61
N TYR A 97 6.11 1.26 8.83
CA TYR A 97 5.40 1.73 10.03
C TYR A 97 5.40 3.27 10.10
N PRO A 98 4.48 3.88 10.88
CA PRO A 98 4.55 5.30 11.19
C PRO A 98 5.91 5.66 11.82
N ALA A 99 6.40 6.87 11.55
CA ALA A 99 7.73 7.32 11.99
C ALA A 99 7.91 7.16 13.52
N VAL A 100 6.83 7.39 14.27
CA VAL A 100 6.80 7.32 15.74
C VAL A 100 6.98 5.90 16.27
N ALA A 101 6.61 4.88 15.48
CA ALA A 101 6.81 3.47 15.82
C ALA A 101 8.19 2.94 15.37
N GLN A 102 8.92 3.70 14.54
CA GLN A 102 10.27 3.31 14.09
C GLN A 102 11.35 3.67 15.11
N VAL A 103 11.13 4.68 15.95
CA VAL A 103 12.09 5.12 16.98
C VAL A 103 12.45 3.98 17.96
N VAL A 104 11.53 3.04 18.19
CA VAL A 104 11.74 1.91 19.12
C VAL A 104 12.70 0.84 18.55
N LYS A 105 12.99 0.82 17.24
CA LYS A 105 13.88 -0.20 16.64
C LYS A 105 15.33 0.22 16.48
N ASP A 106 15.63 1.51 16.59
CA ASP A 106 17.02 2.00 16.46
C ASP A 106 17.84 1.79 17.74
N GLU A 107 17.20 1.38 18.85
CA GLU A 107 17.86 0.96 20.08
C GLU A 107 17.98 -0.58 20.17
N GLY A 108 18.96 -1.14 19.44
CA GLY A 108 19.72 -2.28 19.97
C GLY A 108 19.23 -3.71 19.75
N GLU A 109 18.21 -4.01 18.93
CA GLU A 109 17.87 -5.41 18.63
C GLU A 109 17.82 -5.72 17.12
N THR A 110 18.81 -6.50 16.67
CA THR A 110 18.81 -7.15 15.36
C THR A 110 17.73 -8.25 15.31
N ALA A 111 16.51 -7.89 14.92
CA ALA A 111 15.55 -8.89 14.45
C ALA A 111 15.93 -9.35 13.04
N PRO A 112 16.01 -10.66 12.75
CA PRO A 112 16.33 -11.14 11.42
C PRO A 112 15.09 -10.91 10.55
N PHE A 113 15.20 -10.11 9.49
CA PHE A 113 14.21 -10.15 8.42
C PHE A 113 14.90 -10.31 7.08
N TYR A 114 14.31 -11.23 6.32
CA TYR A 114 14.82 -11.94 5.16
C TYR A 114 15.36 -11.01 4.08
N SER A 115 16.53 -11.40 3.57
CA SER A 115 17.09 -11.00 2.28
C SER A 115 16.20 -11.46 1.13
#